data_AF-A0A3C0Y2Z7-F1
#
_entry.id   AF-A0A3C0Y2Z7-F1
#
_cell.length_a   1.000
_cell.length_b   1.000
_cell.length_c   1.000
_cell.angle_alpha   90.00
_cell.angle_beta   90.00
_cell.angle_gamma   90.00
#
_symmetry.space_group_name_H-M   'P 1'
#
loop_
_entity.id
_entity.type
_entity.pdbx_description
1 polymer ?
#
loop_
_entity_poly.entity_id
_entity_poly.type
_entity_poly.pdbx_seq_one_letter_code
_entity_poly.pdbx_strand_id
1 'polypeptide(L)'
;YQRVYGDWGVAGDIKFVRANYQIQQYIPLNKQFTIALNGELGWGKGLNGQPYPLFKNYYSGGLGSVRGFQQGSLGPRDASDLATGGPKKLTLNAEVLAPFPGAGNDRTLRLYGFVDAGNVYGDNESYRLNDLRASAGIGISWISPVGPLRIAYAVPLRKQPNDRIERLQFQIGTSF
;
A
#
# COMPACT_ATOMS: atom_id res chain seq x y z
N TYR A 1 15.83 1.11 -3.87
CA TYR A 1 16.41 0.46 -2.68
C TYR A 1 15.57 -0.77 -2.35
N GLN A 2 16.14 -1.71 -1.60
CA GLN A 2 15.43 -2.87 -1.08
C GLN A 2 15.48 -2.80 0.45
N ARG A 3 14.40 -3.20 1.11
CA ARG A 3 14.29 -3.25 2.57
C ARG A 3 13.74 -4.60 2.98
N VAL A 4 14.43 -5.25 3.91
CA VAL A 4 13.98 -6.47 4.56
C VAL A 4 13.88 -6.18 6.05
N TYR A 5 12.77 -6.55 6.65
CA TYR A 5 12.55 -6.43 8.10
C TYR A 5 11.91 -7.72 8.61
N GLY A 6 12.37 -8.17 9.77
CA GLY A 6 11.80 -9.31 10.47
C GLY A 6 11.50 -8.97 11.92
N ASP A 7 10.42 -9.53 12.45
CA ASP A 7 10.05 -9.47 13.86
C ASP A 7 9.96 -10.90 14.39
N TRP A 8 10.51 -11.15 15.57
CA TRP A 8 10.44 -12.45 16.21
C TRP A 8 10.05 -12.30 17.68
N GLY A 9 8.81 -12.66 17.99
CA GLY A 9 8.33 -12.80 19.36
C GLY A 9 8.78 -14.15 19.94
N VAL A 10 9.94 -14.16 20.60
CA VAL A 10 10.53 -15.37 21.20
C VAL A 10 10.24 -15.50 22.70
N ALA A 11 10.03 -14.37 23.38
CA ALA A 11 9.76 -14.28 24.80
C ALA A 11 8.34 -13.74 25.08
N GLY A 12 7.70 -14.25 26.12
CA GLY A 12 6.32 -13.91 26.49
C GLY A 12 5.28 -14.94 26.03
N ASP A 13 4.01 -14.64 26.32
CA ASP A 13 2.87 -15.55 26.08
C ASP A 13 2.50 -15.66 24.60
N ILE A 14 2.90 -14.69 23.77
CA ILE A 14 2.60 -14.62 22.34
C ILE A 14 3.86 -14.86 21.53
N LYS A 15 3.89 -15.96 20.78
CA LYS A 15 5.03 -16.36 19.96
C LYS A 15 4.68 -16.27 18.48
N PHE A 16 5.44 -15.47 17.73
CA PHE A 16 5.19 -15.25 16.30
C PHE A 16 6.48 -14.92 15.57
N VAL A 17 6.46 -15.13 14.25
CA VAL A 17 7.47 -14.61 13.32
C VAL A 17 6.79 -13.77 12.26
N ARG A 18 7.45 -12.70 11.85
CA ARG A 18 6.99 -11.80 10.79
C ARG A 18 8.18 -11.46 9.91
N ALA A 19 7.95 -11.41 8.60
CA ALA A 19 8.92 -10.99 7.60
C ALA A 19 8.25 -10.05 6.61
N ASN A 20 8.90 -8.93 6.30
CA ASN A 20 8.47 -8.00 5.28
C ASN A 20 9.63 -7.75 4.31
N TYR A 21 9.32 -7.83 3.03
CA TYR A 21 10.23 -7.53 1.94
C TYR A 21 9.64 -6.43 1.07
N GLN A 22 10.38 -5.36 0.88
CA GLN A 22 9.98 -4.24 0.06
C GLN A 22 11.06 -3.89 -0.95
N ILE A 23 10.66 -3.66 -2.19
CA ILE A 23 11.50 -3.16 -3.27
C ILE A 23 10.90 -1.87 -3.83
N GLN A 24 11.73 -0.84 -3.95
CA GLN A 24 11.38 0.42 -4.59
C GLN A 24 12.41 0.80 -5.64
N GLN A 25 11.97 1.13 -6.84
CA GLN A 25 12.84 1.49 -7.95
C GLN A 25 12.33 2.73 -8.67
N TYR A 26 13.19 3.72 -8.83
CA TYR A 26 12.92 4.93 -9.60
C TYR A 26 13.75 4.88 -10.88
N ILE A 27 13.08 4.92 -12.03
CA ILE A 27 13.68 4.82 -13.35
C ILE A 27 13.44 6.16 -14.06
N PRO A 28 14.44 7.05 -14.16
CA PRO A 28 14.30 8.28 -14.92
C PRO A 28 14.27 7.96 -16.41
N LEU A 29 13.14 8.23 -17.07
CA LEU A 29 13.02 8.07 -18.52
C LEU A 29 13.74 9.21 -19.26
N ASN A 30 13.65 10.42 -18.71
CA ASN A 30 14.36 11.60 -19.15
C ASN A 30 14.44 12.61 -17.99
N LYS A 31 14.80 13.88 -18.27
CA LYS A 31 14.92 14.93 -17.23
C LYS A 31 13.60 15.27 -16.51
N GLN A 32 12.46 15.00 -17.15
CA GLN A 32 11.13 15.40 -16.70
C GLN A 32 10.29 14.23 -16.19
N PHE A 33 10.41 13.05 -16.82
CA PHE A 33 9.60 11.86 -16.55
C PHE A 33 10.36 10.82 -15.73
N THR A 34 9.69 10.27 -14.73
CA THR A 34 10.25 9.23 -13.86
C THR A 34 9.22 8.17 -13.59
N ILE A 35 9.55 6.90 -13.85
CA ILE A 35 8.75 5.77 -13.40
C ILE A 35 9.16 5.43 -11.97
N ALA A 36 8.19 5.24 -11.08
CA ALA A 36 8.42 4.71 -9.74
C ALA A 36 7.68 3.38 -9.60
N LEU A 37 8.41 2.33 -9.25
CA LEU A 37 7.87 1.00 -8.98
C LEU A 37 8.04 0.69 -7.50
N ASN A 38 7.00 0.17 -6.87
CA ASN A 38 7.03 -0.33 -5.49
C ASN A 38 6.40 -1.72 -5.43
N GLY A 39 7.07 -2.64 -4.75
CA GLY A 39 6.54 -3.96 -4.42
C GLY A 39 6.77 -4.24 -2.95
N GLU A 40 5.74 -4.73 -2.26
CA GLU A 40 5.80 -5.11 -0.85
C GLU A 40 5.15 -6.48 -0.66
N LEU A 41 5.88 -7.37 0.00
CA LEU A 41 5.44 -8.69 0.41
C LEU A 41 5.59 -8.81 1.93
N GLY A 42 4.50 -9.11 2.63
CA GLY A 42 4.48 -9.32 4.07
C GLY A 42 4.00 -10.72 4.39
N TRP A 43 4.70 -11.43 5.27
CA TRP A 43 4.31 -12.75 5.74
C TRP A 43 4.49 -12.82 7.26
N GLY A 44 3.53 -13.43 7.94
CA GLY A 44 3.54 -13.63 9.37
C GLY A 44 2.97 -15.00 9.71
N LYS A 45 3.43 -15.57 10.82
CA LYS A 45 2.94 -16.85 11.31
C LYS A 45 3.10 -16.95 12.83
N GLY A 46 2.07 -17.47 13.49
CA GLY A 46 2.15 -17.82 14.91
C GLY A 46 3.02 -19.07 15.12
N LEU A 47 3.74 -19.13 16.24
CA LEU A 47 4.64 -20.23 16.58
C LEU A 47 4.00 -21.14 17.64
N ASN A 48 4.51 -22.36 17.77
CA ASN A 48 4.05 -23.34 18.77
C ASN A 48 2.54 -23.62 18.76
N GLY A 49 1.92 -23.60 17.58
CA GLY A 49 0.48 -23.83 17.43
C GLY A 49 -0.41 -22.66 17.86
N GLN A 50 0.17 -21.52 18.28
CA GLN A 50 -0.60 -20.32 18.58
C GLN A 50 -1.02 -19.60 17.28
N PRO A 51 -2.18 -18.92 17.26
CA PRO A 51 -2.58 -18.08 16.13
C PRO A 51 -1.66 -16.86 16.01
N TYR A 52 -1.50 -16.34 14.78
CA TYR A 52 -0.78 -15.09 14.57
C TYR A 52 -1.52 -13.91 15.26
N PRO A 53 -0.82 -13.05 16.02
CA PRO A 53 -1.45 -11.98 16.77
C PRO A 53 -2.08 -10.91 15.86
N LEU A 54 -3.37 -10.62 16.09
CA LEU A 54 -4.15 -9.66 15.28
C LEU A 54 -3.53 -8.24 15.25
N PHE A 55 -2.95 -7.77 16.35
CA PHE A 55 -2.29 -6.46 16.42
C PHE A 55 -0.99 -6.37 15.60
N LYS A 56 -0.49 -7.49 15.08
CA LYS A 56 0.65 -7.54 14.14
C LYS A 56 0.20 -7.75 12.70
N ASN A 57 -1.11 -7.74 12.42
CA ASN A 57 -1.64 -7.87 11.08
C ASN A 57 -1.14 -6.76 10.17
N TYR A 58 -0.99 -7.11 8.90
CA TYR A 58 -0.83 -6.16 7.82
C TYR A 58 -2.19 -5.62 7.40
N TYR A 59 -2.19 -4.37 6.94
CA TYR A 59 -3.35 -3.68 6.40
C TYR A 59 -3.05 -3.17 4.99
N SER A 60 -4.10 -3.07 4.17
CA SER A 60 -4.03 -2.57 2.80
C SER A 60 -5.29 -1.76 2.46
N GLY A 61 -5.17 -0.91 1.45
CA GLY A 61 -6.08 0.20 1.15
C GLY A 61 -5.50 1.53 1.65
N GLY A 62 -5.76 2.61 0.92
CA GLY A 62 -5.26 3.96 1.21
C GLY A 62 -4.03 4.37 0.38
N LEU A 63 -3.58 5.61 0.59
CA LEU A 63 -2.45 6.23 -0.15
C LEU A 63 -1.13 5.45 -0.09
N GLY A 64 -0.90 4.69 0.98
CA GLY A 64 0.32 3.90 1.18
C GLY A 64 0.27 2.48 0.61
N SER A 65 -0.82 2.08 -0.04
CA SER A 65 -0.95 0.73 -0.63
C SER A 65 -1.78 0.74 -1.91
N VAL A 66 -3.09 0.45 -1.84
CA VAL A 66 -3.98 0.46 -3.01
C VAL A 66 -4.90 1.66 -2.90
N ARG A 67 -4.61 2.72 -3.66
CA ARG A 67 -5.41 3.94 -3.68
C ARG A 67 -6.80 3.68 -4.23
N GLY A 68 -7.77 4.49 -3.84
CA GLY A 68 -9.18 4.28 -4.23
C GLY A 68 -9.96 3.37 -3.31
N PHE A 69 -9.27 2.66 -2.42
CA PHE A 69 -9.87 1.90 -1.32
C PHE A 69 -9.60 2.62 -0.01
N GLN A 70 -10.56 2.57 0.90
CA GLN A 70 -10.44 3.18 2.23
C GLN A 70 -9.23 2.58 2.97
N GLN A 71 -8.54 3.40 3.76
CA GLN A 71 -7.36 2.98 4.52
C GLN A 71 -7.62 1.73 5.36
N GLY A 72 -6.79 0.70 5.17
CA GLY A 72 -6.87 -0.55 5.93
C GLY A 72 -8.13 -1.40 5.69
N SER A 73 -8.95 -1.09 4.68
CA SER A 73 -10.23 -1.77 4.44
C SER A 73 -10.14 -3.07 3.63
N LEU A 74 -8.96 -3.39 3.07
CA LEU A 74 -8.75 -4.57 2.24
C LEU A 74 -8.30 -5.78 3.07
N GLY A 75 -8.84 -6.95 2.71
CA GLY A 75 -8.49 -8.24 3.30
C GLY A 75 -9.65 -8.94 4.00
N PRO A 76 -9.35 -9.93 4.86
CA PRO A 76 -10.34 -10.63 5.68
C PRO A 76 -11.16 -9.69 6.55
N ARG A 77 -12.39 -10.12 6.83
CA ARG A 77 -13.37 -9.35 7.60
C ARG A 77 -13.95 -10.20 8.72
N ASP A 78 -14.32 -9.55 9.82
CA ASP A 78 -15.04 -10.19 10.92
C ASP A 78 -16.55 -10.28 10.66
N ALA A 79 -17.28 -10.85 11.63
CA ALA A 79 -18.74 -10.96 11.58
C ALA A 79 -19.48 -9.61 11.55
N SER A 80 -18.79 -8.52 11.90
CA SER A 80 -19.32 -7.15 11.89
C SER A 80 -18.95 -6.38 10.60
N ASP A 81 -18.43 -7.07 9.58
CA ASP A 81 -17.95 -6.48 8.32
C ASP A 81 -16.83 -5.44 8.51
N LEU A 82 -16.00 -5.62 9.55
CA LEU A 82 -14.79 -4.82 9.77
C LEU A 82 -13.57 -5.56 9.23
N ALA A 83 -12.73 -4.84 8.48
CA ALA A 83 -11.47 -5.38 7.99
C ALA A 83 -10.54 -5.67 9.16
N THR A 84 -10.15 -6.93 9.33
CA THR A 84 -9.27 -7.36 10.43
C THR A 84 -7.80 -7.33 10.05
N GLY A 85 -7.50 -7.09 8.76
CA GLY A 85 -6.17 -7.27 8.20
C GLY A 85 -5.80 -8.76 8.14
N GLY A 86 -4.50 -9.05 8.11
CA GLY A 86 -4.04 -10.43 8.06
C GLY A 86 -2.52 -10.59 8.10
N PRO A 87 -2.03 -11.81 8.33
CA PRO A 87 -0.61 -12.10 8.43
C PRO A 87 0.12 -11.99 7.08
N LYS A 88 -0.60 -11.99 5.97
CA LYS A 88 -0.03 -12.01 4.61
C LYS A 88 -0.46 -10.78 3.83
N LYS A 89 0.47 -10.13 3.15
CA LYS A 89 0.23 -8.92 2.35
C LYS A 89 0.99 -8.99 1.04
N LEU A 90 0.34 -8.56 -0.03
CA LEU A 90 0.98 -8.28 -1.31
C LEU A 90 0.52 -6.91 -1.80
N THR A 91 1.46 -6.05 -2.17
CA THR A 91 1.17 -4.72 -2.74
C THR A 91 2.16 -4.43 -3.86
N LEU A 92 1.64 -3.94 -4.98
CA LEU A 92 2.36 -3.58 -6.19
C LEU A 92 1.85 -2.22 -6.64
N ASN A 93 2.75 -1.27 -6.86
CA ASN A 93 2.44 0.05 -7.35
C ASN A 93 3.37 0.39 -8.50
N ALA A 94 2.80 0.98 -9.55
CA ALA A 94 3.57 1.63 -10.59
C ALA A 94 3.04 3.05 -10.77
N GLU A 95 3.93 4.03 -10.69
CA GLU A 95 3.63 5.44 -10.89
C GLU A 95 4.49 6.02 -12.01
N VAL A 96 3.93 6.97 -12.75
CA VAL A 96 4.66 7.80 -13.70
C VAL A 96 4.54 9.24 -13.22
N LEU A 97 5.68 9.81 -12.83
CA LEU A 97 5.80 11.21 -12.42
C LEU A 97 6.11 12.07 -13.65
N ALA A 98 5.33 13.12 -13.85
CA ALA A 98 5.43 14.07 -14.94
C ALA A 98 5.53 15.52 -14.41
N PRO A 99 6.13 16.46 -15.18
CA PRO A 99 6.14 17.86 -14.81
C PRO A 99 4.72 18.42 -14.82
N PHE A 100 4.43 19.37 -13.93
CA PHE A 100 3.15 20.06 -13.97
C PHE A 100 3.09 20.98 -15.21
N PRO A 101 1.99 20.99 -15.99
CA PRO A 101 1.86 21.84 -17.16
C PRO A 101 2.11 23.32 -16.81
N GLY A 102 3.04 23.96 -17.51
CA GLY A 102 3.41 25.36 -17.26
C GLY A 102 4.46 25.59 -16.17
N ALA A 103 4.81 24.60 -15.34
CA ALA A 103 5.85 24.72 -14.30
C ALA A 103 7.28 24.38 -14.80
N GLY A 104 7.45 24.09 -16.08
CA GLY A 104 8.74 23.75 -16.67
C GLY A 104 9.32 22.45 -16.10
N ASN A 105 10.54 22.50 -15.54
CA ASN A 105 11.22 21.35 -14.94
C ASN A 105 11.27 21.43 -13.40
N ASP A 106 10.38 22.21 -12.79
CA ASP A 106 10.27 22.30 -11.34
C ASP A 106 9.87 20.94 -10.76
N ARG A 107 10.61 20.51 -9.72
CA ARG A 107 10.39 19.24 -9.02
C ARG A 107 9.56 19.39 -7.75
N THR A 108 9.24 20.63 -7.34
CA THR A 108 8.41 20.91 -6.18
C THR A 108 6.95 20.53 -6.41
N LEU A 109 6.45 20.70 -7.65
CA LEU A 109 5.10 20.35 -8.07
C LEU A 109 5.14 19.37 -9.23
N ARG A 110 4.61 18.16 -9.02
CA ARG A 110 4.56 17.12 -10.06
C ARG A 110 3.17 16.53 -10.18
N LEU A 111 2.78 16.25 -11.42
CA LEU A 111 1.67 15.35 -11.71
C LEU A 111 2.17 13.91 -11.63
N TYR A 112 1.29 13.00 -11.25
CA TYR A 112 1.57 11.59 -11.39
C TYR A 112 0.34 10.80 -11.83
N GLY A 113 0.55 9.82 -12.69
CA GLY A 113 -0.40 8.76 -12.97
C GLY A 113 0.03 7.49 -12.24
N PHE A 114 -0.91 6.65 -11.84
CA PHE A 114 -0.58 5.41 -11.15
C PHE A 114 -1.51 4.26 -11.47
N VAL A 115 -0.99 3.06 -11.28
CA VAL A 115 -1.74 1.81 -11.16
C VAL A 115 -1.28 1.09 -9.90
N ASP A 116 -2.24 0.66 -9.10
CA ASP A 116 -2.00 -0.05 -7.85
C ASP A 116 -2.71 -1.40 -7.89
N ALA A 117 -2.09 -2.41 -7.30
CA ALA A 117 -2.68 -3.71 -7.07
C ALA A 117 -2.24 -4.26 -5.72
N GLY A 118 -3.15 -4.85 -4.95
CA GLY A 118 -2.79 -5.41 -3.67
C GLY A 118 -3.94 -6.06 -2.93
N ASN A 119 -3.59 -6.88 -1.95
CA ASN A 119 -4.53 -7.46 -1.00
C ASN A 119 -3.82 -7.94 0.27
N VAL A 120 -4.61 -8.20 1.29
CA VAL A 120 -4.21 -8.87 2.53
C VAL A 120 -4.96 -10.20 2.62
N TYR A 121 -4.32 -11.20 3.20
CA TYR A 121 -4.84 -12.57 3.28
C TYR A 121 -4.76 -13.10 4.72
N GLY A 122 -5.71 -13.96 5.06
CA GLY A 122 -5.78 -14.65 6.35
C GLY A 122 -4.68 -15.70 6.54
N ASP A 123 -4.54 -16.21 7.76
CA ASP A 123 -3.50 -17.19 8.11
C ASP A 123 -3.63 -18.48 7.29
N ASN A 124 -4.86 -18.99 7.14
CA ASN A 124 -5.17 -20.18 6.35
C ASN A 124 -5.34 -19.91 4.84
N GLU A 125 -5.13 -18.69 4.39
CA GLU A 125 -5.28 -18.32 2.98
C GLU A 125 -3.92 -18.27 2.27
N SER A 126 -3.85 -18.83 1.07
CA SER A 126 -2.70 -18.65 0.18
C SER A 126 -2.77 -17.31 -0.55
N TYR A 127 -1.63 -16.79 -1.02
CA TYR A 127 -1.63 -15.66 -1.95
C TYR A 127 -2.38 -16.01 -3.23
N ARG A 128 -3.60 -15.49 -3.37
CA ARG A 128 -4.42 -15.67 -4.56
C ARG A 128 -4.43 -14.38 -5.36
N LEU A 129 -3.80 -14.41 -6.54
CA LEU A 129 -3.79 -13.28 -7.46
C LEU A 129 -5.20 -12.89 -7.95
N ASN A 130 -6.15 -13.83 -7.84
CA ASN A 130 -7.55 -13.58 -8.17
C ASN A 130 -8.29 -12.70 -7.15
N ASP A 131 -7.77 -12.58 -5.93
CA ASP A 131 -8.37 -11.74 -4.89
C ASP A 131 -7.72 -10.36 -4.79
N LEU A 132 -6.76 -10.07 -5.68
CA LEU A 132 -6.12 -8.77 -5.75
C LEU A 132 -7.13 -7.69 -6.13
N ARG A 133 -7.16 -6.62 -5.35
CA ARG A 133 -7.82 -5.39 -5.72
C ARG A 133 -6.88 -4.57 -6.57
N ALA A 134 -7.43 -3.84 -7.52
CA ALA A 134 -6.65 -2.99 -8.40
C ALA A 134 -7.35 -1.66 -8.62
N SER A 135 -6.56 -0.62 -8.79
CA SER A 135 -7.03 0.72 -9.11
C SER A 135 -6.06 1.44 -10.03
N ALA A 136 -6.54 2.46 -10.72
CA ALA A 136 -5.72 3.38 -11.48
C ALA A 136 -6.19 4.79 -11.20
N GLY A 137 -5.29 5.77 -11.36
CA GLY A 137 -5.66 7.13 -11.08
C GLY A 137 -4.58 8.13 -11.44
N ILE A 138 -4.86 9.37 -11.07
CA ILE A 138 -3.97 10.51 -11.23
C ILE A 138 -3.88 11.26 -9.91
N GLY A 139 -2.82 12.04 -9.76
CA GLY A 139 -2.64 12.84 -8.58
C GLY A 139 -1.60 13.93 -8.74
N ILE A 140 -1.51 14.73 -7.69
CA ILE A 140 -0.59 15.86 -7.57
C ILE A 140 0.28 15.61 -6.34
N SER A 141 1.60 15.79 -6.52
CA SER A 141 2.58 15.76 -5.44
C SER A 141 3.20 17.14 -5.35
N TRP A 142 3.03 17.81 -4.21
CA TRP A 142 3.53 19.16 -3.97
C TRP A 142 4.36 19.21 -2.70
N ILE A 143 5.60 19.67 -2.80
CA ILE A 143 6.43 20.00 -1.65
C ILE A 143 6.10 21.45 -1.27
N SER A 144 5.16 21.61 -0.33
CA SER A 144 4.73 22.91 0.17
C SER A 144 5.61 23.39 1.34
N PRO A 145 5.55 24.68 1.73
CA PRO A 145 6.27 25.19 2.90
C PRO A 145 5.92 24.49 4.22
N VAL A 146 4.71 23.93 4.32
CA VAL A 146 4.23 23.20 5.52
C VAL A 146 4.51 21.70 5.46
N GLY A 147 5.14 21.22 4.38
CA GLY A 147 5.51 19.82 4.18
C GLY A 147 4.99 19.21 2.87
N PRO A 148 5.29 17.93 2.63
CA PRO A 148 4.84 17.22 1.45
C PRO A 148 3.32 17.03 1.48
N LEU A 149 2.66 17.39 0.39
CA LEU A 149 1.26 17.15 0.12
C LEU A 149 1.14 16.18 -1.05
N ARG A 150 0.31 15.15 -0.89
CA ARG A 150 -0.10 14.28 -2.00
C ARG A 150 -1.60 14.21 -2.04
N ILE A 151 -2.16 14.44 -3.23
CA ILE A 151 -3.58 14.25 -3.52
C ILE A 151 -3.67 13.22 -4.64
N ALA A 152 -4.57 12.26 -4.51
CA ALA A 152 -4.84 11.22 -5.49
C ALA A 152 -6.33 11.13 -5.77
N TYR A 153 -6.69 11.03 -7.04
CA TYR A 153 -8.01 10.61 -7.47
C TYR A 153 -7.89 9.24 -8.16
N ALA A 154 -8.51 8.24 -7.55
CA ALA A 154 -8.39 6.84 -7.93
C ALA A 154 -9.73 6.25 -8.37
N VAL A 155 -9.67 5.43 -9.41
CA VAL A 155 -10.79 4.62 -9.90
C VAL A 155 -10.46 3.15 -9.64
N PRO A 156 -11.22 2.46 -8.77
CA PRO A 156 -11.09 1.02 -8.59
C PRO A 156 -11.42 0.28 -9.89
N LEU A 157 -10.45 -0.47 -10.41
CA LEU A 157 -10.58 -1.29 -11.61
C LEU A 157 -11.06 -2.71 -11.30
N ARG A 158 -10.62 -3.25 -10.15
CA ARG A 158 -11.01 -4.56 -9.66
C ARG A 158 -11.34 -4.48 -8.17
N LYS A 159 -12.60 -4.76 -7.84
CA LYS A 159 -13.17 -4.66 -6.49
C LYS A 159 -14.12 -5.82 -6.21
N GLN A 160 -14.34 -6.12 -4.94
CA GLN A 160 -15.35 -7.04 -4.44
C GLN A 160 -16.54 -6.27 -3.84
N PRO A 161 -17.73 -6.89 -3.69
CA PRO A 161 -18.94 -6.21 -3.23
C PRO A 161 -18.80 -5.47 -1.89
N ASN A 162 -18.00 -6.01 -0.96
CA ASN A 162 -17.83 -5.46 0.39
C ASN A 162 -16.64 -4.50 0.51
N ASP A 163 -15.94 -4.20 -0.60
CA ASP A 163 -14.79 -3.30 -0.57
C ASP A 163 -15.26 -1.85 -0.36
N ARG A 164 -14.64 -1.17 0.62
CA ARG A 164 -14.94 0.23 0.91
C ARG A 164 -14.12 1.14 0.01
N ILE A 165 -14.81 1.95 -0.79
CA ILE A 165 -14.20 2.79 -1.82
C ILE A 165 -14.04 4.23 -1.32
N GLU A 166 -12.86 4.79 -1.54
CA GLU A 166 -12.52 6.17 -1.23
C GLU A 166 -11.72 6.74 -2.41
N ARG A 167 -12.42 7.39 -3.35
CA ARG A 167 -11.81 7.80 -4.64
C ARG A 167 -10.84 8.97 -4.50
N LEU A 168 -11.17 9.96 -3.67
CA LEU A 168 -10.33 11.11 -3.42
C LEU A 168 -9.60 10.89 -2.11
N GLN A 169 -8.27 10.87 -2.15
CA GLN A 169 -7.43 10.66 -0.98
C GLN A 169 -6.35 11.73 -0.95
N PHE A 170 -6.05 12.23 0.25
CA PHE A 170 -5.00 13.23 0.43
C PHE A 170 -4.20 12.96 1.70
N GLN A 171 -2.93 13.35 1.69
CA GLN A 171 -2.03 13.27 2.83
C GLN A 171 -1.23 14.56 2.91
N ILE A 172 -1.24 15.17 4.10
CA ILE A 172 -0.48 16.38 4.44
C ILE A 172 0.58 15.98 5.46
N GLY A 173 1.85 16.27 5.16
CA GLY A 173 2.96 15.98 6.04
C GLY A 173 3.46 14.54 5.97
N THR A 174 4.42 14.22 6.82
CA THR A 174 4.98 12.86 6.94
C THR A 174 4.15 12.05 7.93
N SER A 175 3.50 10.98 7.47
CA SER A 175 3.01 9.95 8.39
C SER A 175 4.24 9.19 8.88
N PHE A 176 4.57 9.33 10.17
CA PHE A 176 5.62 8.57 10.84
C PHE A 176 5.15 7.15 11.15
#